data_AF-A0A9E0JIP7-F1
#
_entry.id   AF-A0A9E0JIP7-F1
#
_cell.length_a   1.000
_cell.length_b   1.000
_cell.length_c   1.000
_cell.angle_alpha   90.00
_cell.angle_beta   90.00
_cell.angle_gamma   90.00
#
_symmetry.space_group_name_H-M   'P 1'
#
loop_
_entity.id
_entity.type
_entity.pdbx_description
1 polymer ?
#
loop_
_entity_poly.entity_id
_entity_poly.type
_entity_poly.pdbx_seq_one_letter_code
_entity_poly.pdbx_strand_id
1 'polypeptide(L)'
;MLNGKYHNTKRFARYALAATAMVGVFYSCANVGRPEGGPIDETPPKVIGSTPQAGALNNKRTKILIEFDEFVKLEKANEKVVVSPPQVQQPEIKTTGKKVSINLLDSLKANTTYTIDFSDAIVDNNEGNPLGNFAFTFSTGSAIDSMVVSGTVLDASNLEPVKGILVGLHANLQDSAFVKQPFDRVARTDSRGHFSIRGIAPGKYRIYALQDADQNFIYSQKSEVLAFNDSLVIPGFEERLRNDTTWKDSLTIDTIVPRKYTHYLPDNLILRTFKEELFSQYLAKSERTLDRKFSLYFVAKADTLPVLKGLNFDEKDAFLIEKNHKNDTIHYWVK
;
A
#
# COMPACT_ATOMS: atom_id res chain seq x y z
N MET A 1 -36.23 -13.97 -99.39
CA MET A 1 -36.41 -13.97 -97.91
C MET A 1 -35.15 -14.52 -97.28
N LEU A 2 -34.35 -13.73 -96.55
CA LEU A 2 -33.37 -14.15 -95.51
C LEU A 2 -32.48 -12.93 -95.14
N ASN A 3 -33.07 -11.83 -94.68
CA ASN A 3 -32.32 -10.68 -94.15
C ASN A 3 -32.74 -10.30 -92.71
N GLY A 4 -33.26 -11.28 -91.96
CA GLY A 4 -33.81 -11.07 -90.61
C GLY A 4 -33.01 -11.70 -89.46
N LYS A 5 -31.92 -12.44 -89.71
CA LYS A 5 -31.23 -13.21 -88.65
C LYS A 5 -30.00 -12.54 -88.03
N TYR A 6 -29.43 -11.50 -88.66
CA TYR A 6 -28.17 -10.87 -88.18
C TYR A 6 -28.35 -9.77 -87.12
N HIS A 7 -29.57 -9.27 -86.89
CA HIS A 7 -29.79 -8.16 -85.95
C HIS A 7 -30.06 -8.62 -84.50
N ASN A 8 -30.61 -9.82 -84.31
CA ASN A 8 -30.90 -10.36 -82.98
C ASN A 8 -29.63 -10.83 -82.23
N THR A 9 -28.64 -11.41 -82.91
CA THR A 9 -27.41 -11.92 -82.27
C THR A 9 -26.57 -10.80 -81.64
N LYS A 10 -26.47 -9.63 -82.26
CA LYS A 10 -25.76 -8.47 -81.69
C LYS A 10 -26.49 -7.88 -80.46
N ARG A 11 -27.82 -7.98 -80.41
CA ARG A 11 -28.63 -7.52 -79.28
C ARG A 11 -28.51 -8.48 -78.09
N PHE A 12 -28.56 -9.78 -78.34
CA PHE A 12 -28.30 -10.81 -77.33
C PHE A 12 -26.88 -10.74 -76.76
N ALA A 13 -25.86 -10.53 -77.61
CA ALA A 13 -24.49 -10.35 -77.14
C ALA A 13 -24.34 -9.11 -76.23
N ARG A 14 -25.03 -8.00 -76.54
CA ARG A 14 -25.04 -6.80 -75.68
C ARG A 14 -25.76 -7.02 -74.35
N TYR A 15 -26.88 -7.73 -74.34
CA TYR A 15 -27.57 -8.09 -73.09
C TYR A 15 -26.79 -9.08 -72.25
N ALA A 16 -26.11 -10.05 -72.88
CA ALA A 16 -25.21 -10.97 -72.20
C ALA A 16 -24.03 -10.21 -71.58
N LEU A 17 -23.37 -9.32 -72.32
CA LEU A 17 -22.25 -8.52 -71.79
C LEU A 17 -22.69 -7.59 -70.64
N ALA A 18 -23.88 -7.00 -70.75
CA ALA A 18 -24.46 -6.18 -69.70
C ALA A 18 -24.83 -7.00 -68.45
N ALA A 19 -25.35 -8.21 -68.62
CA ALA A 19 -25.64 -9.13 -67.52
C ALA A 19 -24.35 -9.62 -66.83
N THR A 20 -23.30 -9.95 -67.59
CA THR A 20 -22.01 -10.35 -67.02
C THR A 20 -21.33 -9.19 -66.27
N ALA A 21 -21.42 -7.96 -66.80
CA ALA A 21 -20.93 -6.76 -66.11
C ALA A 21 -21.73 -6.48 -64.82
N MET A 22 -23.05 -6.66 -64.84
CA MET A 22 -23.91 -6.49 -63.67
C MET A 22 -23.62 -7.52 -62.58
N VAL A 23 -23.33 -8.78 -62.95
CA VAL A 23 -22.91 -9.84 -62.00
C VAL A 23 -21.54 -9.54 -61.37
N GLY A 24 -20.61 -8.92 -62.12
CA GLY A 24 -19.30 -8.52 -61.59
C GLY A 24 -19.37 -7.45 -60.50
N VAL A 25 -20.36 -6.55 -60.55
CA VAL A 25 -20.54 -5.49 -59.53
C VAL A 25 -21.05 -6.06 -58.20
N PHE A 26 -21.84 -7.14 -58.22
CA PHE A 26 -22.30 -7.81 -57.00
C PHE A 26 -21.24 -8.73 -56.34
N TYR A 27 -20.15 -9.05 -57.04
CA TYR A 27 -19.02 -9.80 -56.47
C TYR A 27 -17.92 -8.90 -55.88
N SER A 28 -18.04 -7.57 -56.02
CA SER A 28 -17.14 -6.61 -55.37
C SER A 28 -17.71 -6.14 -54.03
N CYS A 29 -17.94 -7.09 -53.12
CA CYS A 29 -18.07 -6.76 -51.70
C CYS A 29 -16.65 -6.57 -51.16
N ALA A 30 -16.16 -5.32 -51.13
CA ALA A 30 -15.00 -4.97 -50.33
C ALA A 30 -15.33 -5.27 -48.87
N ASN A 31 -14.72 -6.34 -48.33
CA ASN A 31 -14.92 -6.73 -46.95
C ASN A 31 -14.32 -5.64 -46.05
N VAL A 32 -15.16 -4.90 -45.32
CA VAL A 32 -14.68 -3.92 -44.33
C VAL A 32 -14.10 -4.70 -43.16
N GLY A 33 -12.84 -5.11 -43.29
CA GLY A 33 -12.06 -5.61 -42.16
C GLY A 33 -12.03 -4.52 -41.10
N ARG A 34 -12.31 -4.88 -39.84
CA ARG A 34 -11.99 -3.97 -38.73
C ARG A 34 -10.50 -3.66 -38.85
N PRO A 35 -10.07 -2.39 -38.79
CA PRO A 35 -8.65 -2.11 -38.71
C PRO A 35 -8.11 -2.92 -37.52
N GLU A 36 -7.18 -3.85 -37.80
CA GLU A 36 -6.41 -4.47 -36.72
C GLU A 36 -5.70 -3.32 -36.01
N GLY A 37 -5.89 -3.26 -34.68
CA GLY A 37 -5.22 -2.26 -33.87
C GLY A 37 -3.71 -2.34 -34.05
N GLY A 38 -3.02 -1.25 -33.70
CA GLY A 38 -1.57 -1.32 -33.56
C GLY A 38 -1.15 -2.38 -32.52
N PRO A 39 0.15 -2.69 -32.45
CA PRO A 39 0.68 -3.49 -31.35
C PRO A 39 0.21 -2.93 -29.99
N ILE A 40 0.01 -3.82 -29.02
CA ILE A 40 -0.34 -3.43 -27.65
C ILE A 40 0.77 -2.51 -27.13
N ASP A 41 0.37 -1.38 -26.54
CA ASP A 41 1.28 -0.49 -25.84
C ASP A 41 1.62 -1.09 -24.47
N GLU A 42 2.90 -1.32 -24.22
CA GLU A 42 3.41 -1.81 -22.93
C GLU A 42 4.11 -0.70 -22.14
N THR A 43 4.14 0.52 -22.67
CA THR A 43 4.84 1.64 -22.04
C THR A 43 3.96 2.31 -20.98
N PRO A 44 4.51 2.57 -19.77
CA PRO A 44 3.80 3.36 -18.77
C PRO A 44 3.77 4.85 -19.15
N PRO A 45 2.79 5.61 -18.61
CA PRO A 45 2.71 7.05 -18.83
C PRO A 45 3.94 7.76 -18.26
N LYS A 46 4.27 8.95 -18.76
CA LYS A 46 5.40 9.75 -18.28
C LYS A 46 4.94 11.10 -17.79
N VAL A 47 5.48 11.51 -16.64
CA VAL A 47 5.26 12.85 -16.10
C VAL A 47 6.03 13.87 -16.95
N ILE A 48 5.32 14.79 -17.58
CA ILE A 48 5.90 15.87 -18.39
C ILE A 48 6.01 17.18 -17.61
N GLY A 49 5.24 17.35 -16.54
CA GLY A 49 5.21 18.59 -15.77
C GLY A 49 4.40 18.49 -14.50
N SER A 50 4.60 19.46 -13.60
CA SER A 50 3.79 19.60 -12.39
C SER A 50 3.74 21.05 -11.90
N THR A 51 2.65 21.40 -11.24
CA THR A 51 2.49 22.67 -10.51
C THR A 51 1.97 22.36 -9.09
N PRO A 52 2.73 22.65 -8.02
CA PRO A 52 4.10 23.15 -8.03
C PRO A 52 5.06 22.15 -8.70
N GLN A 53 6.28 22.60 -9.04
CA GLN A 53 7.30 21.70 -9.57
C GLN A 53 7.61 20.59 -8.56
N ALA A 54 7.83 19.37 -9.04
CA ALA A 54 8.32 18.28 -8.20
C ALA A 54 9.60 18.71 -7.47
N GLY A 55 9.62 18.55 -6.16
CA GLY A 55 10.71 19.03 -5.30
C GLY A 55 10.68 20.53 -4.99
N ALA A 56 9.56 21.22 -5.22
CA ALA A 56 9.45 22.65 -4.89
C ALA A 56 9.65 22.91 -3.39
N LEU A 57 10.37 23.99 -3.10
CA LEU A 57 10.62 24.51 -1.75
C LEU A 57 9.71 25.72 -1.48
N ASN A 58 9.47 26.02 -0.20
CA ASN A 58 8.63 27.14 0.25
C ASN A 58 7.24 27.17 -0.42
N ASN A 59 6.71 26.00 -0.77
CA ASN A 59 5.42 25.89 -1.42
C ASN A 59 4.30 26.29 -0.46
N LYS A 60 3.34 27.07 -0.97
CA LYS A 60 2.12 27.46 -0.25
C LYS A 60 0.85 26.96 -0.92
N ARG A 61 0.97 26.28 -2.07
CA ARG A 61 -0.16 25.79 -2.87
C ARG A 61 -0.65 24.48 -2.28
N THR A 62 -1.94 24.41 -1.97
CA THR A 62 -2.64 23.18 -1.56
C THR A 62 -3.15 22.37 -2.74
N LYS A 63 -3.26 23.00 -3.91
CA LYS A 63 -3.61 22.35 -5.17
C LYS A 63 -2.35 21.98 -5.95
N ILE A 64 -2.21 20.68 -6.22
CA ILE A 64 -1.15 20.09 -7.03
C ILE A 64 -1.75 19.60 -8.33
N LEU A 65 -1.08 19.89 -9.44
CA LEU A 65 -1.42 19.41 -10.77
C LEU A 65 -0.22 18.65 -11.32
N ILE A 66 -0.43 17.43 -11.78
CA ILE A 66 0.59 16.59 -12.42
C ILE A 66 0.12 16.32 -13.84
N GLU A 67 0.99 16.56 -14.81
CA GLU A 67 0.69 16.44 -16.24
C GLU A 67 1.47 15.27 -16.84
N PHE A 68 0.82 14.53 -17.73
CA PHE A 68 1.33 13.33 -18.39
C PHE A 68 1.36 13.49 -19.91
N ASP A 69 2.21 12.72 -20.58
CA ASP A 69 2.27 12.65 -22.05
C ASP A 69 1.06 11.96 -22.68
N GLU A 70 0.35 11.13 -21.92
CA GLU A 70 -0.84 10.39 -22.35
C GLU A 70 -2.03 10.48 -21.38
N PHE A 71 -3.16 9.85 -21.76
CA PHE A 71 -4.36 9.81 -20.92
C PHE A 71 -4.16 8.83 -19.78
N VAL A 72 -4.41 9.28 -18.55
CA VAL A 72 -4.24 8.45 -17.35
C VAL A 72 -5.57 8.30 -16.62
N LYS A 73 -5.68 7.23 -15.83
CA LYS A 73 -6.77 7.02 -14.86
C LYS A 73 -6.17 6.64 -13.50
N LEU A 74 -6.96 6.80 -12.45
CA LEU A 74 -6.55 6.42 -11.09
C LEU A 74 -7.27 5.15 -10.67
N GLU A 75 -6.50 4.11 -10.37
CA GLU A 75 -7.05 2.88 -9.80
C GLU A 75 -7.10 2.96 -8.28
N LYS A 76 -8.29 2.76 -7.72
CA LYS A 76 -8.50 2.64 -6.26
C LYS A 76 -7.79 3.74 -5.46
N ALA A 77 -7.92 4.99 -5.90
CA ALA A 77 -7.20 6.13 -5.33
C ALA A 77 -7.34 6.22 -3.81
N ASN A 78 -8.54 5.98 -3.28
CA ASN A 78 -8.83 6.03 -1.84
C ASN A 78 -8.10 4.94 -1.03
N GLU A 79 -7.75 3.81 -1.65
CA GLU A 79 -7.02 2.70 -1.00
C GLU A 79 -5.51 2.85 -1.18
N LYS A 80 -5.06 3.26 -2.38
CA LYS A 80 -3.65 3.21 -2.78
C LYS A 80 -2.90 4.52 -2.55
N VAL A 81 -3.57 5.67 -2.67
CA VAL A 81 -2.89 6.97 -2.58
C VAL A 81 -2.81 7.40 -1.12
N VAL A 82 -1.60 7.73 -0.68
CA VAL A 82 -1.32 8.14 0.69
C VAL A 82 -0.67 9.52 0.68
N VAL A 83 -1.14 10.41 1.55
CA VAL A 83 -0.51 11.71 1.79
C VAL A 83 0.20 11.67 3.14
N SER A 84 1.46 12.07 3.14
CA SER A 84 2.35 12.10 4.30
C SER A 84 2.93 13.52 4.45
N PRO A 85 2.76 14.23 5.57
CA PRO A 85 2.06 13.80 6.79
C PRO A 85 0.58 13.47 6.57
N PRO A 86 -0.03 12.64 7.43
CA PRO A 86 -1.46 12.32 7.32
C PRO A 86 -2.32 13.58 7.42
N GLN A 87 -3.39 13.61 6.65
CA GLN A 87 -4.36 14.71 6.59
C GLN A 87 -5.58 14.34 7.44
N VAL A 88 -6.15 15.31 8.14
CA VAL A 88 -7.42 15.15 8.88
C VAL A 88 -8.58 15.02 7.90
N GLN A 89 -8.60 15.86 6.87
CA GLN A 89 -9.57 15.75 5.78
C GLN A 89 -8.94 15.01 4.60
N GLN A 90 -9.67 14.03 4.07
CA GLN A 90 -9.22 13.32 2.88
C GLN A 90 -9.03 14.30 1.71
N PRO A 91 -7.89 14.24 1.00
CA PRO A 91 -7.65 15.09 -0.15
C PRO A 91 -8.57 14.74 -1.30
N GLU A 92 -8.96 15.72 -2.12
CA GLU A 92 -9.67 15.43 -3.36
C GLU A 92 -8.67 15.10 -4.46
N ILE A 93 -8.74 13.89 -5.01
CA ILE A 93 -7.87 13.44 -6.09
C ILE A 93 -8.74 13.13 -7.31
N LYS A 94 -8.50 13.84 -8.42
CA LYS A 94 -9.29 13.74 -9.64
C LYS A 94 -8.39 13.66 -10.85
N THR A 95 -8.79 12.87 -11.83
CA THR A 95 -8.12 12.77 -13.12
C THR A 95 -8.95 13.48 -14.19
N THR A 96 -8.30 14.24 -15.07
CA THR A 96 -8.95 14.94 -16.18
C THR A 96 -8.05 14.88 -17.41
N GLY A 97 -8.35 13.96 -18.31
CA GLY A 97 -7.55 13.71 -19.50
C GLY A 97 -6.13 13.26 -19.12
N LYS A 98 -5.13 14.05 -19.50
CA LYS A 98 -3.71 13.81 -19.22
C LYS A 98 -3.22 14.43 -17.92
N LYS A 99 -4.12 14.72 -16.98
CA LYS A 99 -3.78 15.45 -15.75
C LYS A 99 -4.36 14.78 -14.51
N VAL A 100 -3.57 14.73 -13.44
CA VAL A 100 -4.02 14.37 -12.09
C VAL A 100 -3.99 15.64 -11.24
N SER A 101 -5.15 16.03 -10.71
CA SER A 101 -5.31 17.15 -9.78
C SER A 101 -5.50 16.61 -8.36
N ILE A 102 -4.69 17.08 -7.43
CA ILE A 102 -4.78 16.80 -6.00
C ILE A 102 -5.10 18.11 -5.29
N ASN A 103 -6.12 18.11 -4.45
CA ASN A 103 -6.48 19.25 -3.60
C ASN A 103 -6.38 18.83 -2.13
N LEU A 104 -5.36 19.32 -1.45
CA LEU A 104 -5.23 19.17 0.00
C LEU A 104 -6.23 20.13 0.67
N LEU A 105 -7.19 19.59 1.41
CA LEU A 105 -8.24 20.38 2.05
C LEU A 105 -7.78 21.04 3.35
N ASP A 106 -6.78 20.44 4.00
CA ASP A 106 -6.18 20.98 5.22
C ASP A 106 -5.16 22.09 4.93
N SER A 107 -4.93 22.93 5.92
CA SER A 107 -3.82 23.89 5.89
C SER A 107 -2.47 23.18 5.93
N LEU A 108 -1.52 23.66 5.13
CA LEU A 108 -0.18 23.08 5.14
C LEU A 108 0.58 23.41 6.44
N LYS A 109 1.19 22.40 7.06
CA LYS A 109 2.12 22.56 8.18
C LYS A 109 3.37 23.30 7.71
N ALA A 110 3.86 24.24 8.52
CA ALA A 110 5.08 24.98 8.21
C ALA A 110 6.33 24.07 8.28
N ASN A 111 7.37 24.40 7.52
CA ASN A 111 8.67 23.70 7.50
C ASN A 111 8.56 22.18 7.39
N THR A 112 7.65 21.70 6.54
CA THR A 112 7.31 20.28 6.44
C THR A 112 7.41 19.82 4.99
N THR A 113 8.07 18.68 4.78
CA THR A 113 8.06 17.97 3.51
C THR A 113 6.75 17.19 3.37
N TYR A 114 6.03 17.39 2.28
CA TYR A 114 4.83 16.65 1.91
C TYR A 114 5.17 15.65 0.83
N THR A 115 4.72 14.41 0.99
CA THR A 115 4.81 13.34 0.00
C THR A 115 3.42 12.80 -0.29
N ILE A 116 3.06 12.76 -1.56
CA ILE A 116 1.85 12.12 -2.07
C ILE A 116 2.33 10.86 -2.79
N ASP A 117 2.21 9.71 -2.14
CA ASP A 117 2.61 8.42 -2.70
C ASP A 117 1.42 7.81 -3.43
N PHE A 118 1.56 7.65 -4.75
CA PHE A 118 0.56 7.02 -5.60
C PHE A 118 0.78 5.52 -5.72
N SER A 119 1.92 4.99 -5.29
CA SER A 119 2.32 3.60 -5.51
C SER A 119 2.12 3.22 -6.98
N ASP A 120 1.22 2.28 -7.29
CA ASP A 120 0.85 1.83 -8.63
C ASP A 120 -0.55 2.34 -9.08
N ALA A 121 -1.09 3.38 -8.44
CA ALA A 121 -2.45 3.87 -8.69
C ALA A 121 -2.61 4.65 -9.99
N ILE A 122 -1.55 5.24 -10.53
CA ILE A 122 -1.59 5.94 -11.82
C ILE A 122 -1.31 4.91 -12.90
N VAL A 123 -2.29 4.68 -13.75
CA VAL A 123 -2.20 3.77 -14.89
C VAL A 123 -2.58 4.51 -16.16
N ASP A 124 -2.09 4.07 -17.31
CA ASP A 124 -2.63 4.56 -18.57
C ASP A 124 -4.11 4.18 -18.72
N ASN A 125 -4.81 4.94 -19.53
CA ASN A 125 -6.24 4.76 -19.69
C ASN A 125 -6.61 3.51 -20.52
N ASN A 126 -5.78 3.14 -21.49
CA ASN A 126 -6.11 2.21 -22.56
C ASN A 126 -5.71 0.76 -22.23
N GLU A 127 -4.43 0.48 -22.03
CA GLU A 127 -3.82 -0.82 -21.73
C GLU A 127 -3.69 -1.08 -20.22
N GLY A 128 -3.69 -0.04 -19.38
CA GLY A 128 -3.66 -0.16 -17.92
C GLY A 128 -2.27 -0.46 -17.32
N ASN A 129 -1.20 -0.17 -18.05
CA ASN A 129 0.18 -0.14 -17.61
C ASN A 129 0.34 0.86 -16.44
N PRO A 130 0.72 0.38 -15.24
CA PRO A 130 0.96 1.24 -14.10
C PRO A 130 2.28 2.00 -14.26
N LEU A 131 2.28 3.29 -13.90
CA LEU A 131 3.49 4.10 -13.77
C LEU A 131 4.48 3.48 -12.76
N GLY A 132 3.95 2.89 -11.68
CA GLY A 132 4.70 2.16 -10.66
C GLY A 132 5.52 3.06 -9.71
N ASN A 133 5.36 2.83 -8.39
CA ASN A 133 6.10 3.47 -7.30
C ASN A 133 6.29 4.99 -7.41
N PHE A 134 5.30 5.70 -7.97
CA PHE A 134 5.39 7.14 -8.17
C PHE A 134 5.01 7.90 -6.90
N ALA A 135 5.87 8.82 -6.48
CA ALA A 135 5.60 9.71 -5.35
C ALA A 135 5.91 11.16 -5.74
N PHE A 136 4.98 12.06 -5.45
CA PHE A 136 5.17 13.50 -5.64
C PHE A 136 5.56 14.15 -4.31
N THR A 137 6.67 14.89 -4.28
CA THR A 137 7.18 15.51 -3.05
C THR A 137 7.37 17.01 -3.22
N PHE A 138 7.04 17.80 -2.20
CA PHE A 138 7.34 19.23 -2.07
C PHE A 138 7.58 19.60 -0.62
N SER A 139 8.09 20.79 -0.33
CA SER A 139 8.26 21.29 1.03
C SER A 139 7.66 22.68 1.21
N THR A 140 7.08 22.92 2.38
CA THR A 140 6.67 24.26 2.81
C THR A 140 7.82 25.06 3.42
N GLY A 141 8.96 24.40 3.70
CA GLY A 141 10.19 25.03 4.18
C GLY A 141 11.25 25.16 3.10
N SER A 142 12.47 25.50 3.52
CA SER A 142 13.63 25.71 2.65
C SER A 142 14.39 24.45 2.26
N ALA A 143 13.96 23.27 2.70
CA ALA A 143 14.61 21.99 2.43
C ALA A 143 13.57 20.87 2.28
N ILE A 144 13.97 19.81 1.57
CA ILE A 144 13.20 18.56 1.46
C ILE A 144 13.92 17.49 2.26
N ASP A 145 13.17 16.86 3.14
CA ASP A 145 13.55 15.63 3.79
C ASP A 145 13.59 14.51 2.75
N SER A 146 14.70 13.77 2.67
CA SER A 146 14.92 12.80 1.59
C SER A 146 15.03 11.36 2.06
N MET A 147 15.12 11.10 3.37
CA MET A 147 15.33 9.75 3.87
C MET A 147 14.11 8.88 3.64
N VAL A 148 14.36 7.58 3.49
CA VAL A 148 13.34 6.56 3.26
C VAL A 148 13.55 5.44 4.26
N VAL A 149 12.44 4.93 4.79
CA VAL A 149 12.40 3.73 5.63
C VAL A 149 11.49 2.74 4.95
N SER A 150 11.95 1.52 4.73
CA SER A 150 11.15 0.46 4.12
C SER A 150 11.25 -0.86 4.87
N GLY A 151 10.31 -1.74 4.54
CA GLY A 151 10.21 -3.04 5.18
C GLY A 151 8.98 -3.80 4.71
N THR A 152 8.61 -4.81 5.48
CA THR A 152 7.47 -5.69 5.22
C THR A 152 6.63 -5.85 6.48
N VAL A 153 5.30 -5.84 6.30
CA VAL A 153 4.34 -6.18 7.35
C VAL A 153 3.77 -7.57 7.08
N LEU A 154 3.86 -8.43 8.08
CA LEU A 154 3.35 -9.80 8.07
C LEU A 154 2.32 -9.98 9.18
N ASP A 155 1.40 -10.92 9.02
CA ASP A 155 0.54 -11.39 10.10
C ASP A 155 1.36 -12.29 11.03
N ALA A 156 1.31 -12.02 12.35
CA ALA A 156 2.10 -12.77 13.33
C ALA A 156 1.68 -14.24 13.44
N SER A 157 0.43 -14.57 13.12
CA SER A 157 -0.16 -15.90 13.28
C SER A 157 0.23 -16.85 12.14
N ASN A 158 0.35 -16.36 10.91
CA ASN A 158 0.58 -17.20 9.72
C ASN A 158 1.75 -16.74 8.84
N LEU A 159 2.36 -15.59 9.14
CA LEU A 159 3.46 -14.96 8.38
C LEU A 159 3.09 -14.55 6.95
N GLU A 160 1.80 -14.44 6.64
CA GLU A 160 1.34 -13.94 5.35
C GLU A 160 1.50 -12.42 5.28
N PRO A 161 1.82 -11.85 4.10
CA PRO A 161 1.92 -10.41 3.95
C PRO A 161 0.58 -9.70 4.10
N VAL A 162 0.57 -8.60 4.86
CA VAL A 162 -0.65 -7.81 5.10
C VAL A 162 -0.71 -6.66 4.12
N LYS A 163 -1.70 -6.69 3.22
CA LYS A 163 -1.92 -5.65 2.20
C LYS A 163 -2.71 -4.45 2.75
N GLY A 164 -2.29 -3.25 2.36
CA GLY A 164 -3.03 -2.01 2.60
C GLY A 164 -3.02 -1.50 4.04
N ILE A 165 -2.30 -2.16 4.95
CA ILE A 165 -2.17 -1.69 6.33
C ILE A 165 -1.38 -0.38 6.36
N LEU A 166 -1.77 0.52 7.25
CA LEU A 166 -1.07 1.79 7.43
C LEU A 166 0.19 1.54 8.23
N VAL A 167 1.32 2.06 7.78
CA VAL A 167 2.59 2.04 8.52
C VAL A 167 3.01 3.47 8.77
N GLY A 168 3.33 3.79 10.01
CA GLY A 168 3.59 5.16 10.44
C GLY A 168 4.77 5.31 11.38
N LEU A 169 5.38 6.50 11.33
CA LEU A 169 6.48 6.90 12.20
C LEU A 169 6.04 7.96 13.21
N HIS A 170 6.56 7.86 14.43
CA HIS A 170 6.51 8.90 15.45
C HIS A 170 7.92 9.37 15.80
N ALA A 171 8.14 10.68 15.73
CA ALA A 171 9.33 11.33 16.30
C ALA A 171 9.25 11.39 17.84
N ASN A 172 8.04 11.41 18.39
CA ASN A 172 7.81 11.30 19.83
C ASN A 172 8.11 9.88 20.32
N LEU A 173 9.16 9.72 21.12
CA LEU A 173 9.65 8.43 21.63
C LEU A 173 8.89 7.95 22.89
N GLN A 174 7.76 8.54 23.25
CA GLN A 174 6.92 8.03 24.34
C GLN A 174 5.99 6.93 23.82
N ASP A 175 5.81 5.85 24.58
CA ASP A 175 4.95 4.73 24.15
C ASP A 175 3.51 5.18 23.94
N SER A 176 3.06 6.15 24.75
CA SER A 176 1.71 6.72 24.64
C SER A 176 1.49 7.60 23.40
N ALA A 177 2.51 7.90 22.60
CA ALA A 177 2.34 8.67 21.36
C ALA A 177 1.39 7.97 20.39
N PHE A 178 1.55 6.65 20.24
CA PHE A 178 0.77 5.82 19.31
C PHE A 178 -0.76 5.85 19.57
N VAL A 179 -1.16 6.12 20.81
CA VAL A 179 -2.57 6.19 21.25
C VAL A 179 -3.09 7.61 21.44
N LYS A 180 -2.23 8.63 21.38
CA LYS A 180 -2.60 10.03 21.67
C LYS A 180 -2.42 10.97 20.49
N GLN A 181 -1.58 10.62 19.53
CA GLN A 181 -1.14 11.50 18.46
C GLN A 181 -1.20 10.76 17.13
N PRO A 182 -1.61 11.42 16.04
CA PRO A 182 -1.53 10.82 14.72
C PRO A 182 -0.07 10.70 14.30
N PHE A 183 0.23 9.77 13.39
CA PHE A 183 1.57 9.59 12.84
C PHE A 183 2.16 10.88 12.22
N ASP A 184 3.48 11.03 12.30
CA ASP A 184 4.20 12.13 11.66
C ASP A 184 4.42 11.87 10.17
N ARG A 185 4.68 10.61 9.82
CA ARG A 185 4.87 10.12 8.45
C ARG A 185 4.14 8.81 8.27
N VAL A 186 3.53 8.61 7.12
CA VAL A 186 2.77 7.40 6.82
C VAL A 186 3.04 6.86 5.42
N ALA A 187 2.85 5.56 5.25
CA ALA A 187 2.72 4.85 3.98
C ALA A 187 1.72 3.69 4.14
N ARG A 188 1.33 3.05 3.04
CA ARG A 188 0.56 1.80 3.05
C ARG A 188 1.36 0.67 2.46
N THR A 189 1.03 -0.55 2.86
CA THR A 189 1.66 -1.74 2.29
C THR A 189 1.08 -2.14 0.94
N ASP A 190 1.94 -2.63 0.05
CA ASP A 190 1.56 -3.22 -1.23
C ASP A 190 0.93 -4.63 -1.06
N SER A 191 0.62 -5.31 -2.17
CA SER A 191 0.06 -6.67 -2.15
C SER A 191 0.99 -7.74 -1.56
N ARG A 192 2.28 -7.44 -1.41
CA ARG A 192 3.31 -8.30 -0.81
C ARG A 192 3.67 -7.83 0.60
N GLY A 193 2.86 -6.95 1.19
CA GLY A 193 3.09 -6.41 2.53
C GLY A 193 4.25 -5.42 2.61
N HIS A 194 4.86 -5.01 1.50
CA HIS A 194 5.99 -4.09 1.50
C HIS A 194 5.52 -2.64 1.67
N PHE A 195 6.20 -1.88 2.51
CA PHE A 195 5.97 -0.44 2.66
C PHE A 195 7.24 0.37 2.41
N SER A 196 7.08 1.61 1.99
CA SER A 196 8.17 2.59 1.86
C SER A 196 7.68 3.95 2.32
N ILE A 197 8.12 4.38 3.50
CA ILE A 197 7.83 5.71 4.03
C ILE A 197 8.92 6.64 3.52
N ARG A 198 8.53 7.64 2.74
CA ARG A 198 9.44 8.59 2.08
C ARG A 198 9.36 9.97 2.73
N GLY A 199 10.39 10.76 2.48
CA GLY A 199 10.42 12.16 2.90
C GLY A 199 10.72 12.32 4.38
N ILE A 200 11.49 11.42 4.98
CA ILE A 200 11.72 11.41 6.43
C ILE A 200 12.89 12.32 6.78
N ALA A 201 12.72 13.16 7.82
CA ALA A 201 13.79 14.00 8.33
C ALA A 201 14.83 13.14 9.09
N PRO A 202 16.11 13.54 9.15
CA PRO A 202 17.08 12.88 10.01
C PRO A 202 16.62 12.92 11.48
N GLY A 203 16.61 11.77 12.14
CA GLY A 203 16.11 11.68 13.51
C GLY A 203 16.01 10.26 14.05
N LYS A 204 15.40 10.13 15.22
CA LYS A 204 15.05 8.84 15.83
C LYS A 204 13.54 8.73 15.84
N TYR A 205 13.03 7.57 15.43
CA TYR A 205 11.61 7.33 15.29
C TYR A 205 11.22 6.01 15.91
N ARG A 206 9.96 5.92 16.31
CA ARG A 206 9.28 4.63 16.48
C ARG A 206 8.39 4.36 15.29
N ILE A 207 8.30 3.10 14.93
CA ILE A 207 7.50 2.63 13.80
C ILE A 207 6.40 1.71 14.30
N TYR A 208 5.22 1.91 13.74
CA TYR A 208 4.05 1.11 14.03
C TYR A 208 3.32 0.77 12.73
N ALA A 209 2.61 -0.36 12.72
CA ALA A 209 1.58 -0.62 11.72
C ALA A 209 0.22 -0.61 12.42
N LEU A 210 -0.79 -0.10 11.74
CA LEU A 210 -2.14 0.04 12.24
C LEU A 210 -3.13 -0.28 11.12
N GLN A 211 -4.03 -1.22 11.38
CA GLN A 211 -5.22 -1.40 10.56
C GLN A 211 -6.27 -0.40 11.02
N ASP A 212 -6.05 0.84 10.61
CA ASP A 212 -6.84 2.00 10.99
C ASP A 212 -8.23 1.95 10.32
N ALA A 213 -9.26 1.68 11.11
CA ALA A 213 -10.63 1.53 10.61
C ALA A 213 -11.37 2.87 10.52
N ASP A 214 -11.09 3.80 11.44
CA ASP A 214 -11.75 5.10 11.54
C ASP A 214 -10.97 6.25 10.85
N GLN A 215 -9.78 5.94 10.32
CA GLN A 215 -8.92 6.81 9.53
C GLN A 215 -8.43 8.04 10.30
N ASN A 216 -8.26 7.92 11.62
CA ASN A 216 -7.78 8.99 12.48
C ASN A 216 -6.23 8.97 12.66
N PHE A 217 -5.55 7.94 12.13
CA PHE A 217 -4.10 7.70 12.21
C PHE A 217 -3.54 7.46 13.63
N ILE A 218 -4.41 7.10 14.58
CA ILE A 218 -4.14 6.88 15.99
C ILE A 218 -4.70 5.50 16.36
N TYR A 219 -3.99 4.74 17.20
CA TYR A 219 -4.58 3.53 17.78
C TYR A 219 -5.65 3.93 18.82
N SER A 220 -6.90 4.00 18.37
CA SER A 220 -8.03 4.49 19.17
C SER A 220 -8.91 3.34 19.66
N GLN A 221 -9.04 2.29 18.84
CA GLN A 221 -9.93 1.17 19.09
C GLN A 221 -9.13 -0.08 19.37
N LYS A 222 -9.40 -0.69 20.52
CA LYS A 222 -8.69 -1.89 20.95
C LYS A 222 -8.90 -3.12 20.04
N SER A 223 -9.90 -3.09 19.16
CA SER A 223 -10.14 -4.12 18.15
C SER A 223 -9.26 -3.98 16.90
N GLU A 224 -8.54 -2.87 16.74
CA GLU A 224 -7.66 -2.65 15.59
C GLU A 224 -6.44 -3.57 15.67
N VAL A 225 -6.03 -4.05 14.50
CA VAL A 225 -4.82 -4.85 14.34
C VAL A 225 -3.63 -3.90 14.34
N LEU A 226 -2.59 -4.24 15.11
CA LEU A 226 -1.42 -3.39 15.25
C LEU A 226 -0.13 -4.19 15.15
N ALA A 227 0.97 -3.50 14.83
CA ALA A 227 2.33 -3.99 14.95
C ALA A 227 3.21 -2.86 15.47
N PHE A 228 4.30 -3.22 16.14
CA PHE A 228 5.34 -2.28 16.54
C PHE A 228 6.72 -2.92 16.40
N ASN A 229 7.74 -2.08 16.34
CA ASN A 229 9.13 -2.53 16.47
C ASN A 229 9.65 -2.15 17.86
N ASP A 230 10.37 -3.07 18.49
CA ASP A 230 10.98 -2.85 19.81
C ASP A 230 12.08 -1.78 19.74
N SER A 231 12.81 -1.76 18.63
CA SER A 231 13.97 -0.88 18.43
C SER A 231 13.59 0.43 17.76
N LEU A 232 14.33 1.49 18.12
CA LEU A 232 14.23 2.77 17.43
C LEU A 232 14.69 2.63 15.97
N VAL A 233 13.96 3.26 15.07
CA VAL A 233 14.32 3.42 13.67
C VAL A 233 15.12 4.69 13.53
N ILE A 234 16.33 4.58 12.98
CA ILE A 234 17.20 5.70 12.68
C ILE A 234 17.39 5.72 11.16
N PRO A 235 16.65 6.58 10.43
CA PRO A 235 16.80 6.71 9.00
C PRO A 235 18.21 7.19 8.66
N GLY A 236 18.79 6.57 7.63
CA GLY A 236 20.12 6.89 7.14
C GLY A 236 20.21 6.60 5.65
N PHE A 237 21.35 6.93 5.07
CA PHE A 237 21.67 6.54 3.70
C PHE A 237 23.16 6.31 3.56
N GLU A 238 23.52 5.53 2.56
CA GLU A 238 24.89 5.29 2.15
C GLU A 238 24.98 5.31 0.62
N GLU A 239 26.14 5.71 0.10
CA GLU A 239 26.41 5.57 -1.33
C GLU A 239 26.79 4.12 -1.62
N ARG A 240 26.04 3.46 -2.52
CA ARG A 240 26.39 2.14 -3.05
C ARG A 240 26.70 2.24 -4.54
N LEU A 241 27.44 1.26 -5.03
CA LEU A 241 27.73 1.08 -6.45
C LEU A 241 26.84 -0.03 -7.00
N ARG A 242 26.18 0.25 -8.12
CA ARG A 242 25.53 -0.76 -8.96
C ARG A 242 26.24 -0.80 -10.29
N ASN A 243 26.55 -2.00 -10.77
CA ASN A 243 27.12 -2.17 -12.09
C ASN A 243 25.99 -2.29 -13.11
N ASP A 244 25.99 -1.40 -14.09
CA ASP A 244 25.11 -1.46 -15.25
C ASP A 244 25.87 -2.10 -16.42
N THR A 245 25.24 -3.04 -17.12
CA THR A 245 25.88 -3.79 -18.20
C THR A 245 25.23 -3.46 -19.53
N THR A 246 26.01 -2.89 -20.43
CA THR A 246 25.65 -2.76 -21.84
C THR A 246 26.08 -4.03 -22.57
N TRP A 247 25.14 -4.62 -23.28
CA TRP A 247 25.34 -5.86 -24.03
C TRP A 247 25.53 -5.53 -25.51
N LYS A 248 26.50 -6.19 -26.15
CA LYS A 248 26.71 -6.06 -27.60
C LYS A 248 25.73 -6.95 -28.37
N ASP A 249 25.49 -8.14 -27.84
CA ASP A 249 24.53 -9.12 -28.30
C ASP A 249 23.95 -9.90 -27.10
N SER A 250 23.13 -10.92 -27.35
CA SER A 250 22.47 -11.69 -26.28
C SER A 250 23.41 -12.48 -25.37
N LEU A 251 24.70 -12.63 -25.73
CA LEU A 251 25.65 -13.47 -25.00
C LEU A 251 26.92 -12.73 -24.57
N THR A 252 27.21 -11.55 -25.15
CA THR A 252 28.45 -10.82 -24.90
C THR A 252 28.20 -9.47 -24.23
N ILE A 253 28.84 -9.30 -23.08
CA ILE A 253 28.90 -8.04 -22.36
C ILE A 253 29.91 -7.15 -23.08
N ASP A 254 29.48 -5.96 -23.48
CA ASP A 254 30.34 -4.95 -24.09
C ASP A 254 31.10 -4.17 -23.02
N THR A 255 30.34 -3.54 -22.13
CA THR A 255 30.88 -2.59 -21.14
C THR A 255 30.12 -2.72 -19.82
N ILE A 256 30.86 -2.72 -18.71
CA ILE A 256 30.31 -2.65 -17.35
C ILE A 256 30.58 -1.24 -16.80
N VAL A 257 29.52 -0.47 -16.56
CA VAL A 257 29.61 0.90 -16.05
C VAL A 257 29.15 0.93 -14.60
N PRO A 258 30.04 1.22 -13.63
CA PRO A 258 29.62 1.41 -12.24
C PRO A 258 28.85 2.73 -12.10
N ARG A 259 27.64 2.65 -11.56
CA ARG A 259 26.77 3.79 -11.24
C ARG A 259 26.63 3.89 -9.72
N LYS A 260 26.98 5.05 -9.16
CA LYS A 260 26.67 5.37 -7.77
C LYS A 260 25.17 5.61 -7.62
N TYR A 261 24.59 5.09 -6.54
CA TYR A 261 23.22 5.40 -6.14
C TYR A 261 23.14 5.53 -4.62
N THR A 262 22.18 6.34 -4.17
CA THR A 262 21.86 6.48 -2.74
C THR A 262 21.02 5.30 -2.29
N HIS A 263 21.52 4.53 -1.34
CA HIS A 263 20.79 3.45 -0.69
C HIS A 263 20.31 3.91 0.69
N TYR A 264 19.00 3.87 0.92
CA TYR A 264 18.39 4.32 2.18
C TYR A 264 18.24 3.16 3.16
N LEU A 265 18.40 3.44 4.45
CA LEU A 265 18.35 2.48 5.53
C LEU A 265 17.45 2.98 6.68
N PRO A 266 16.82 2.07 7.45
CA PRO A 266 16.70 0.64 7.18
C PRO A 266 15.71 0.35 6.05
N ASP A 267 16.01 -0.67 5.24
CA ASP A 267 15.20 -1.09 4.10
C ASP A 267 14.49 -2.45 4.29
N ASN A 268 14.75 -3.11 5.41
CA ASN A 268 14.38 -4.48 5.71
C ASN A 268 13.63 -4.64 7.05
N LEU A 269 12.95 -3.61 7.52
CA LEU A 269 12.16 -3.71 8.76
C LEU A 269 11.07 -4.77 8.63
N ILE A 270 10.88 -5.59 9.66
CA ILE A 270 9.79 -6.57 9.70
C ILE A 270 8.86 -6.20 10.84
N LEU A 271 7.61 -5.88 10.50
CA LEU A 271 6.55 -5.67 11.47
C LEU A 271 5.61 -6.86 11.44
N ARG A 272 5.28 -7.38 12.63
CA ARG A 272 4.37 -8.51 12.78
C ARG A 272 3.09 -8.03 13.44
N THR A 273 2.01 -8.12 12.70
CA THR A 273 0.70 -7.66 13.14
C THR A 273 0.04 -8.69 14.02
N PHE A 274 -0.64 -8.21 15.05
CA PHE A 274 -1.48 -9.01 15.91
C PHE A 274 -2.68 -8.19 16.32
N LYS A 275 -3.73 -8.88 16.75
CA LYS A 275 -4.88 -8.27 17.39
C LYS A 275 -4.74 -8.44 18.90
N GLU A 276 -4.91 -7.37 19.65
CA GLU A 276 -4.92 -7.47 21.11
C GLU A 276 -6.11 -8.32 21.57
N GLU A 277 -5.83 -9.42 22.28
CA GLU A 277 -6.87 -10.22 22.91
C GLU A 277 -7.29 -9.56 24.22
N LEU A 278 -8.46 -8.93 24.21
CA LEU A 278 -9.00 -8.30 25.39
C LEU A 278 -9.77 -9.32 26.21
N PHE A 279 -9.28 -9.57 27.41
CA PHE A 279 -10.02 -10.30 28.40
C PHE A 279 -10.08 -9.52 29.71
N SER A 280 -11.29 -9.40 30.26
CA SER A 280 -11.45 -8.87 31.62
C SER A 280 -11.09 -9.98 32.59
N GLN A 281 -9.91 -9.86 33.21
CA GLN A 281 -9.49 -10.79 34.23
C GLN A 281 -10.18 -10.45 35.55
N TYR A 282 -11.09 -11.31 36.00
CA TYR A 282 -11.69 -11.24 37.32
C TYR A 282 -11.98 -12.63 37.87
N LEU A 283 -12.11 -12.73 39.19
CA LEU A 283 -12.50 -13.96 39.87
C LEU A 283 -13.98 -14.24 39.57
N ALA A 284 -14.25 -15.28 38.78
CA ALA A 284 -15.59 -15.72 38.45
C ALA A 284 -16.25 -16.43 39.64
N LYS A 285 -15.49 -17.33 40.28
CA LYS A 285 -15.97 -18.18 41.37
C LYS A 285 -14.80 -18.64 42.23
N SER A 286 -15.06 -18.82 43.52
CA SER A 286 -14.20 -19.58 44.43
C SER A 286 -15.02 -20.69 45.08
N GLU A 287 -14.44 -21.89 45.20
CA GLU A 287 -15.09 -23.00 45.90
C GLU A 287 -14.10 -23.84 46.67
N ARG A 288 -14.57 -24.51 47.72
CA ARG A 288 -13.80 -25.46 48.52
C ARG A 288 -14.62 -26.74 48.66
N THR A 289 -14.43 -27.66 47.72
CA THR A 289 -15.18 -28.93 47.67
C THR A 289 -14.54 -30.02 48.53
N LEU A 290 -13.24 -29.92 48.82
CA LEU A 290 -12.53 -30.83 49.71
C LEU A 290 -11.89 -30.03 50.86
N ASP A 291 -11.72 -30.67 52.01
CA ASP A 291 -11.15 -30.01 53.19
C ASP A 291 -9.77 -29.43 52.92
N ARG A 292 -8.95 -30.10 52.10
CA ARG A 292 -7.58 -29.68 51.79
C ARG A 292 -7.43 -29.09 50.39
N LYS A 293 -8.52 -28.76 49.69
CA LYS A 293 -8.49 -28.19 48.33
C LYS A 293 -9.49 -27.06 48.19
N PHE A 294 -9.02 -25.89 47.77
CA PHE A 294 -9.89 -24.85 47.23
C PHE A 294 -9.48 -24.49 45.80
N SER A 295 -10.45 -24.04 45.03
CA SER A 295 -10.29 -23.72 43.61
C SER A 295 -10.72 -22.29 43.36
N LEU A 296 -9.91 -21.57 42.59
CA LEU A 296 -10.23 -20.25 42.07
C LEU A 296 -10.43 -20.35 40.56
N TYR A 297 -11.56 -19.83 40.09
CA TYR A 297 -11.92 -19.78 38.68
C TYR A 297 -11.90 -18.32 38.22
N PHE A 298 -11.11 -18.03 37.21
CA PHE A 298 -11.00 -16.75 36.56
C PHE A 298 -11.69 -16.82 35.20
N VAL A 299 -12.28 -15.71 34.75
CA VAL A 299 -12.91 -15.63 33.41
C VAL A 299 -11.89 -15.65 32.29
N ALA A 300 -10.63 -15.36 32.60
CA ALA A 300 -9.55 -15.28 31.64
C ALA A 300 -8.24 -15.80 32.22
N LYS A 301 -7.30 -16.09 31.32
CA LYS A 301 -5.95 -16.50 31.67
C LYS A 301 -5.31 -15.49 32.62
N ALA A 302 -4.74 -15.99 33.70
CA ALA A 302 -3.92 -15.21 34.61
C ALA A 302 -2.45 -15.28 34.21
N ASP A 303 -1.82 -14.14 33.96
CA ASP A 303 -0.37 -14.05 33.71
C ASP A 303 0.43 -14.33 34.99
N THR A 304 -0.11 -13.94 36.15
CA THR A 304 0.47 -14.17 37.46
C THR A 304 -0.50 -14.91 38.37
N LEU A 305 0.02 -15.67 39.32
CA LEU A 305 -0.80 -16.31 40.34
C LEU A 305 -1.40 -15.25 41.29
N PRO A 306 -2.64 -15.43 41.76
CA PRO A 306 -3.20 -14.55 42.78
C PRO A 306 -2.36 -14.63 44.05
N VAL A 307 -2.13 -13.47 44.67
CA VAL A 307 -1.45 -13.37 45.96
C VAL A 307 -2.40 -13.85 47.05
N LEU A 308 -2.06 -14.95 47.70
CA LEU A 308 -2.80 -15.46 48.85
C LEU A 308 -2.17 -14.93 50.14
N LYS A 309 -3.01 -14.46 51.06
CA LYS A 309 -2.59 -14.01 52.38
C LYS A 309 -3.25 -14.88 53.44
N GLY A 310 -2.44 -15.55 54.27
CA GLY A 310 -2.92 -16.30 55.41
C GLY A 310 -3.49 -15.33 56.44
N LEU A 311 -4.71 -15.58 56.93
CA LEU A 311 -5.27 -14.77 58.01
C LEU A 311 -4.73 -15.20 59.38
N ASN A 312 -4.43 -16.49 59.53
CA ASN A 312 -4.06 -17.13 60.80
C ASN A 312 -2.96 -18.21 60.67
N PHE A 313 -2.22 -18.22 59.56
CA PHE A 313 -1.10 -19.15 59.31
C PHE A 313 -0.09 -18.50 58.35
N ASP A 314 1.12 -19.02 58.28
CA ASP A 314 2.13 -18.59 57.30
C ASP A 314 1.83 -19.18 55.92
N GLU A 315 1.45 -18.33 54.98
CA GLU A 315 1.11 -18.71 53.61
C GLU A 315 2.29 -19.18 52.74
N LYS A 316 3.55 -18.90 53.12
CA LYS A 316 4.70 -19.00 52.20
C LYS A 316 5.00 -20.40 51.69
N ASP A 317 4.69 -21.44 52.47
CA ASP A 317 4.86 -22.84 52.08
C ASP A 317 3.62 -23.71 52.35
N ALA A 318 2.48 -23.06 52.59
CA ALA A 318 1.24 -23.74 52.97
C ALA A 318 0.51 -24.44 51.82
N PHE A 319 0.89 -24.16 50.56
CA PHE A 319 0.12 -24.59 49.39
C PHE A 319 0.94 -25.36 48.35
N LEU A 320 0.35 -26.44 47.83
CA LEU A 320 0.73 -27.05 46.56
C LEU A 320 -0.23 -26.52 45.48
N ILE A 321 0.32 -25.98 44.39
CA ILE A 321 -0.45 -25.28 43.35
C ILE A 321 -0.58 -26.18 42.12
N GLU A 322 -1.81 -26.42 41.69
CA GLU A 322 -2.14 -27.12 40.46
C GLU A 322 -2.91 -26.16 39.54
N LYS A 323 -2.45 -26.01 38.30
CA LYS A 323 -3.06 -25.10 37.31
C LYS A 323 -3.51 -25.88 36.09
N ASN A 324 -4.58 -25.44 35.46
CA ASN A 324 -4.94 -25.95 34.14
C ASN A 324 -4.09 -25.30 33.03
N HIS A 325 -4.14 -25.85 31.82
CA HIS A 325 -3.36 -25.36 30.67
C HIS A 325 -3.60 -23.87 30.35
N LYS A 326 -4.81 -23.36 30.61
CA LYS A 326 -5.18 -21.97 30.35
C LYS A 326 -4.80 -21.01 31.49
N ASN A 327 -4.32 -21.49 32.64
CA ASN A 327 -4.10 -20.70 33.86
C ASN A 327 -5.33 -19.85 34.26
N ASP A 328 -6.54 -20.28 33.93
CA ASP A 328 -7.80 -19.63 34.34
C ASP A 328 -8.43 -20.36 35.54
N THR A 329 -8.04 -21.61 35.79
CA THR A 329 -8.49 -22.42 36.93
C THR A 329 -7.29 -22.84 37.74
N ILE A 330 -7.29 -22.46 39.02
CA ILE A 330 -6.15 -22.65 39.92
C ILE A 330 -6.64 -23.39 41.15
N HIS A 331 -6.05 -24.56 41.39
CA HIS A 331 -6.29 -25.40 42.56
C HIS A 331 -5.17 -25.20 43.56
N TYR A 332 -5.55 -24.92 44.80
CA TYR A 332 -4.65 -24.80 45.93
C TYR A 332 -4.92 -25.93 46.91
N TRP A 333 -3.90 -26.74 47.13
CA TRP A 333 -3.93 -27.84 48.08
C TRP A 333 -3.21 -27.43 49.35
N VAL A 334 -3.90 -27.48 50.49
CA VAL A 334 -3.35 -27.10 51.80
C VAL A 334 -2.51 -28.25 52.37
N LYS A 335 -1.25 -27.97 52.68
CA LYS A 335 -0.28 -28.93 53.26
C LYS A 335 -0.53 -29.30 54.71
#